data_AF-A0ABD0RHT4-F1
#
_entry.id   AF-A0ABD0RHT4-F1
#
_cell.length_a   1.000
_cell.length_b   1.000
_cell.length_c   1.000
_cell.angle_alpha   90.00
_cell.angle_beta   90.00
_cell.angle_gamma   90.00
#
_symmetry.space_group_name_H-M   'P 1'
#
loop_
_entity.id
_entity.type
_entity.pdbx_description
1 polymer ?
#
loop_
_entity_poly.entity_id
_entity_poly.type
_entity_poly.pdbx_seq_one_letter_code
_entity_poly.pdbx_strand_id
1 'polypeptide(L)'
;LLLGFVRDEDAPLWKGYFFAFLMFLLSCLQSLFNHQYMYSCFTVGMRVKTAVMGLVYRKSLVINSAARRTCTVGEIVNLVSADTQKLMDFVVYFNAVWVAPIEIALCLFFLWQ
;
A
#
# COMPACT_ATOMS: atom_id res chain seq x y z
N LEU A 1 -10.92 -13.59 24.65
CA LEU A 1 -10.95 -12.65 25.81
C LEU A 1 -12.31 -11.97 25.98
N LEU A 2 -12.81 -11.21 24.99
CA LEU A 2 -14.10 -10.51 25.11
C LEU A 2 -15.31 -11.47 25.11
N LEU A 3 -15.28 -12.51 24.26
CA LEU A 3 -16.26 -13.61 24.30
C LEU A 3 -16.22 -14.44 25.61
N GLY A 4 -15.05 -14.47 26.27
CA GLY A 4 -14.93 -15.09 27.60
C GLY A 4 -15.57 -14.24 28.68
N PHE A 5 -15.41 -12.91 28.59
CA PHE A 5 -16.06 -11.95 29.49
C PHE A 5 -17.58 -11.89 29.32
N VAL A 6 -18.09 -12.01 28.09
CA VAL A 6 -19.55 -12.06 27.81
C VAL A 6 -20.20 -13.35 28.33
N ARG A 7 -19.41 -14.42 28.54
CA ARG A 7 -19.90 -15.70 29.07
C ARG A 7 -19.96 -15.73 30.60
N ASP A 8 -19.28 -14.82 31.29
CA ASP A 8 -19.35 -14.66 32.76
C ASP A 8 -20.42 -13.62 33.13
N GLU A 9 -21.53 -14.07 33.72
CA GLU A 9 -22.64 -13.19 34.18
C GLU A 9 -22.26 -12.29 35.38
N ASP A 10 -21.24 -12.66 36.17
CA ASP A 10 -20.81 -11.92 37.37
C ASP A 10 -19.73 -10.85 37.11
N ALA A 11 -19.46 -10.54 35.85
CA ALA A 11 -18.36 -9.66 35.49
C ALA A 11 -18.72 -8.15 35.62
N PRO A 12 -17.88 -7.31 36.25
CA PRO A 12 -18.24 -5.92 36.55
C PRO A 12 -18.42 -5.07 35.28
N LEU A 13 -19.54 -4.36 35.19
CA LEU A 13 -19.96 -3.53 34.04
C LEU A 13 -18.88 -2.55 33.53
N TRP A 14 -18.04 -2.01 34.43
CA TRP A 14 -16.96 -1.07 34.08
C TRP A 14 -15.92 -1.68 33.13
N LYS A 15 -15.64 -3.00 33.23
CA LYS A 15 -14.76 -3.71 32.29
C LYS A 15 -15.35 -3.75 30.89
N GLY A 16 -16.67 -3.88 30.77
CA GLY A 16 -17.37 -3.85 29.47
C GLY A 16 -17.22 -2.49 28.78
N TYR A 17 -17.46 -1.39 29.50
CA TYR A 17 -17.23 -0.04 28.97
C TYR A 17 -15.76 0.19 28.56
N PHE A 18 -14.81 -0.31 29.35
CA PHE A 18 -13.39 -0.24 29.02
C PHE A 18 -13.07 -0.97 27.71
N PHE A 19 -13.56 -2.21 27.54
CA PHE A 19 -13.35 -2.96 26.30
C PHE A 19 -14.02 -2.32 25.09
N ALA A 20 -15.24 -1.77 25.24
CA ALA A 20 -15.93 -1.07 24.16
C ALA A 20 -15.16 0.18 23.71
N PHE A 21 -14.68 0.97 24.67
CA PHE A 21 -13.82 2.13 24.38
C PHE A 21 -12.50 1.72 23.73
N LEU A 22 -11.88 0.64 24.20
CA LEU A 22 -10.64 0.12 23.63
C LEU A 22 -10.85 -0.37 22.19
N MET A 23 -11.94 -1.07 21.89
CA MET A 23 -12.28 -1.49 20.52
C MET A 23 -12.53 -0.29 19.59
N PHE A 24 -13.18 0.75 20.09
CA PHE A 24 -13.36 1.99 19.34
C PHE A 24 -12.01 2.65 19.02
N LEU A 25 -11.15 2.81 20.02
CA LEU A 25 -9.81 3.36 19.84
C LEU A 25 -8.96 2.53 18.86
N LEU A 26 -8.98 1.20 19.00
CA LEU A 26 -8.26 0.30 18.09
C LEU A 26 -8.77 0.43 16.66
N SER A 27 -10.09 0.53 16.45
CA SER A 27 -10.67 0.76 15.13
C SER A 27 -10.25 2.09 14.53
N CYS A 28 -10.23 3.16 15.33
CA CYS A 28 -9.74 4.48 14.88
C CYS A 28 -8.26 4.44 14.50
N LEU A 29 -7.42 3.82 15.33
CA LEU A 29 -5.98 3.67 15.08
C LEU A 29 -5.73 2.82 13.82
N GLN A 30 -6.45 1.71 13.67
CA GLN A 30 -6.36 0.87 12.47
C GLN A 30 -6.69 1.69 11.21
N SER A 31 -7.76 2.48 11.24
CA SER A 31 -8.12 3.34 10.11
C SER A 31 -7.03 4.35 9.79
N LEU A 32 -6.45 5.00 10.80
CA LEU A 32 -5.36 5.96 10.63
C LEU A 32 -4.10 5.30 10.04
N PHE A 33 -3.69 4.15 10.58
CA PHE A 33 -2.53 3.43 10.08
C PHE A 33 -2.73 2.95 8.64
N ASN A 34 -3.91 2.44 8.31
CA ASN A 34 -4.23 2.02 6.95
C ASN A 34 -4.18 3.21 5.98
N HIS A 35 -4.70 4.37 6.38
CA HIS A 35 -4.65 5.57 5.55
C HIS A 35 -3.23 6.10 5.37
N GLN A 36 -2.42 6.10 6.45
CA GLN A 36 -1.02 6.51 6.40
C GLN A 36 -0.19 5.55 5.53
N TYR A 37 -0.45 4.24 5.62
CA TYR A 37 0.16 3.23 4.78
C TYR A 37 -0.16 3.48 3.30
N MET A 38 -1.44 3.69 2.98
CA MET A 38 -1.88 4.01 1.62
C MET A 38 -1.20 5.28 1.12
N TYR A 39 -1.20 6.36 1.90
CA TYR A 39 -0.56 7.62 1.56
C TYR A 39 0.94 7.45 1.28
N SER A 40 1.65 6.66 2.10
CA SER A 40 3.06 6.36 1.91
C SER A 40 3.31 5.58 0.63
N CYS A 41 2.50 4.54 0.36
CA CYS A 41 2.58 3.76 -0.88
C CYS A 41 2.35 4.62 -2.13
N PHE A 42 1.33 5.48 -2.11
CA PHE A 42 1.05 6.42 -3.19
C PHE A 42 2.21 7.41 -3.38
N THR A 43 2.79 7.91 -2.30
CA THR A 43 3.94 8.84 -2.36
C THR A 43 5.17 8.18 -2.99
N VAL A 44 5.48 6.93 -2.61
CA VAL A 44 6.58 6.17 -3.21
C VAL A 44 6.29 5.89 -4.68
N GLY A 45 5.07 5.45 -5.01
CA GLY A 45 4.63 5.21 -6.39
C GLY A 45 4.75 6.46 -7.29
N MET A 46 4.34 7.63 -6.77
CA MET A 46 4.50 8.91 -7.47
C MET A 46 5.97 9.28 -7.68
N ARG A 47 6.85 9.08 -6.68
CA ARG A 47 8.29 9.33 -6.83
C ARG A 47 8.91 8.47 -7.91
N VAL A 48 8.55 7.18 -7.95
CA VAL A 48 9.00 6.23 -9.00
C VAL A 48 8.52 6.69 -10.37
N LYS A 49 7.23 7.01 -10.51
CA LYS A 49 6.63 7.52 -11.76
C LYS A 49 7.36 8.75 -12.28
N THR A 50 7.60 9.75 -11.42
CA THR A 50 8.30 10.99 -11.81
C THR A 50 9.76 10.74 -12.18
N ALA A 51 10.47 9.87 -11.44
CA ALA A 51 11.85 9.52 -11.76
C ALA A 51 11.97 8.82 -13.13
N VAL A 52 11.08 7.88 -13.42
CA VAL A 52 11.05 7.16 -14.71
C VAL A 52 10.74 8.11 -15.85
N MET A 53 9.71 8.96 -15.72
CA MET A 53 9.40 9.97 -16.74
C MET A 53 10.58 10.92 -16.97
N GLY A 54 11.23 11.41 -15.91
CA GLY A 54 12.38 12.30 -16.03
C GLY A 54 13.59 11.66 -16.70
N LEU A 55 13.89 10.40 -16.37
CA LEU A 55 14.97 9.63 -17.01
C LEU A 55 14.70 9.39 -18.50
N VAL A 56 13.47 9.00 -18.84
CA VAL A 56 13.05 8.78 -20.22
C VAL A 56 13.11 10.07 -21.01
N TYR A 57 12.61 11.18 -20.46
CA TYR A 57 12.64 12.49 -21.11
C TYR A 57 14.09 12.94 -21.38
N ARG A 58 14.98 12.75 -20.42
CA ARG A 58 16.41 13.06 -20.63
C ARG A 58 17.04 12.17 -21.70
N LYS A 59 16.64 10.88 -21.76
CA LYS A 59 17.15 9.92 -22.73
C LYS A 59 16.60 10.16 -24.14
N SER A 60 15.36 10.61 -24.27
CA SER A 60 14.74 10.94 -25.56
C SER A 60 15.38 12.19 -26.20
N LEU A 61 15.82 13.15 -25.38
CA LEU A 61 16.55 14.34 -25.86
C LEU A 61 17.95 14.03 -26.38
N VAL A 62 18.60 12.97 -25.91
CA VAL A 62 19.97 12.58 -26.30
C VAL A 62 19.97 11.48 -27.38
N ILE A 63 18.80 10.97 -27.78
CA ILE A 63 18.70 9.84 -28.70
C ILE A 63 19.13 10.22 -30.12
N ASN A 64 19.94 9.35 -30.73
CA ASN A 64 20.52 9.57 -32.07
C ASN A 64 19.42 9.59 -33.16
N SER A 65 19.68 10.31 -34.25
CA SER A 65 18.82 10.48 -35.43
C SER A 65 18.30 9.17 -36.03
N ALA A 66 19.05 8.07 -35.89
CA ALA A 66 18.63 6.74 -36.33
C ALA A 66 17.49 6.16 -35.49
N ALA A 67 17.53 6.30 -34.16
CA ALA A 67 16.47 5.84 -33.26
C ALA A 67 15.21 6.72 -33.36
N ARG A 68 15.41 8.02 -33.68
CA ARG A 68 14.35 9.00 -33.90
C ARG A 68 13.49 8.72 -35.16
N ARG A 69 13.98 7.86 -36.07
CA ARG A 69 13.22 7.39 -37.25
C ARG A 69 12.29 6.22 -36.92
N THR A 70 12.54 5.49 -35.84
CA THR A 70 11.77 4.29 -35.47
C THR A 70 10.69 4.56 -34.43
N CYS A 71 10.95 5.47 -33.49
CA CYS A 71 9.95 5.95 -32.53
C CYS A 71 10.06 7.46 -32.38
N THR A 72 8.94 8.16 -32.50
CA THR A 72 8.89 9.60 -32.24
C THR A 72 9.00 9.88 -30.74
N VAL A 73 9.50 11.06 -30.38
CA VAL A 73 9.59 11.48 -28.96
C VAL A 73 8.21 11.47 -28.30
N GLY A 74 7.15 11.82 -29.04
CA GLY A 74 5.77 11.78 -28.57
C GLY A 74 5.27 10.36 -28.26
N GLU A 75 5.58 9.38 -29.12
CA GLU A 75 5.25 7.97 -28.87
C GLU A 75 5.98 7.42 -27.65
N ILE A 76 7.26 7.74 -27.47
CA ILE A 76 8.05 7.30 -26.31
C ILE A 76 7.45 7.87 -25.02
N VAL A 77 7.09 9.16 -25.01
CA VAL A 77 6.48 9.81 -23.84
C VAL A 77 5.10 9.22 -23.55
N ASN A 78 4.28 8.97 -24.58
CA ASN A 78 2.96 8.35 -24.41
C ASN A 78 3.06 6.92 -23.86
N LEU A 79 3.99 6.13 -24.39
CA LEU A 79 4.22 4.75 -23.97
C LEU A 79 4.73 4.69 -22.52
N VAL A 80 5.63 5.61 -22.14
CA VAL A 80 6.12 5.71 -20.76
C VAL A 80 5.06 6.25 -19.81
N SER A 81 4.16 7.13 -20.25
CA SER A 81 3.00 7.56 -19.45
C SER A 81 2.07 6.38 -19.14
N ALA A 82 1.79 5.53 -20.13
CA ALA A 82 1.00 4.31 -19.93
C ALA A 82 1.70 3.28 -19.02
N ASP A 83 3.01 3.09 -19.18
CA ASP A 83 3.78 2.14 -18.36
C ASP A 83 4.02 2.65 -16.94
N THR A 84 4.14 3.95 -16.72
CA THR A 84 4.32 4.51 -15.37
C THR A 84 3.09 4.35 -14.49
N GLN A 85 1.89 4.33 -15.07
CA GLN A 85 0.68 3.99 -14.34
C GLN A 85 0.76 2.55 -13.80
N LYS A 86 1.15 1.59 -14.64
CA LYS A 86 1.33 0.20 -14.25
C LYS A 86 2.46 0.00 -13.25
N LEU A 87 3.54 0.77 -13.36
CA LEU A 87 4.65 0.74 -12.39
C LEU A 87 4.20 1.21 -10.99
N MET A 88 3.31 2.19 -10.92
CA MET A 88 2.75 2.65 -9.66
C MET A 88 1.94 1.53 -8.99
N ASP A 89 1.08 0.85 -9.75
CA ASP A 89 0.33 -0.30 -9.26
C ASP A 89 1.27 -1.45 -8.84
N PHE A 90 2.32 -1.70 -9.62
CA PHE A 90 3.33 -2.72 -9.32
C PHE A 90 4.00 -2.47 -7.96
N VAL A 91 4.35 -1.23 -7.63
CA VAL A 91 4.95 -0.90 -6.31
C VAL A 91 3.99 -1.23 -5.17
N VAL A 92 2.69 -0.94 -5.34
CA VAL A 92 1.65 -1.25 -4.34
C VAL A 92 1.49 -2.76 -4.19
N TYR A 93 1.37 -3.50 -5.30
CA TYR A 93 1.25 -4.97 -5.27
C TYR A 93 2.51 -5.64 -4.72
N PHE A 94 3.69 -5.14 -5.07
CA PHE A 94 4.94 -5.63 -4.51
C PHE A 94 4.96 -5.47 -2.99
N ASN A 95 4.43 -4.35 -2.48
CA ASN A 95 4.29 -4.16 -1.04
C ASN A 95 3.33 -5.20 -0.42
N ALA A 96 2.20 -5.47 -1.07
CA ALA A 96 1.25 -6.49 -0.64
C ALA A 96 1.84 -7.92 -0.67
N VAL A 97 2.75 -8.24 -1.60
CA VAL A 97 3.34 -9.58 -1.72
C VAL A 97 4.14 -10.00 -0.48
N TRP A 98 4.80 -9.08 0.22
CA TRP A 98 5.52 -9.42 1.45
C TRP A 98 4.69 -9.19 2.71
N VAL A 99 3.75 -8.24 2.71
CA VAL A 99 2.84 -8.00 3.84
C VAL A 99 1.83 -9.15 3.99
N ALA A 100 1.24 -9.64 2.90
CA ALA A 100 0.24 -10.71 2.92
C ALA A 100 0.72 -12.02 3.58
N PRO A 101 1.91 -12.58 3.29
CA PRO A 101 2.37 -13.79 3.97
C PRO A 101 2.65 -13.57 5.46
N ILE A 102 3.08 -12.37 5.86
CA ILE A 102 3.25 -12.03 7.28
C ILE A 102 1.89 -12.00 7.98
N GLU A 103 0.89 -11.39 7.36
CA GLU A 103 -0.48 -11.35 7.88
C GLU A 103 -1.06 -12.77 8.01
N ILE A 104 -0.90 -13.62 6.99
CA ILE A 104 -1.34 -15.02 7.02
C ILE A 104 -0.62 -15.78 8.15
N ALA A 105 0.70 -15.62 8.30
CA ALA A 105 1.46 -16.29 9.34
C ALA A 105 1.01 -15.86 10.74
N LEU A 106 0.76 -14.56 10.97
CA LEU A 106 0.24 -14.04 12.23
C LEU A 106 -1.18 -14.56 12.52
N CYS A 107 -2.05 -14.60 11.52
CA CYS A 107 -3.39 -15.17 11.66
C CYS A 107 -3.34 -16.65 12.04
N LEU A 108 -2.48 -17.45 11.40
CA LEU A 108 -2.30 -18.86 11.74
C LEU A 108 -1.70 -19.05 13.14
N PHE A 109 -0.74 -18.20 13.52
CA PHE A 109 -0.15 -18.21 14.86
C PHE A 109 -1.20 -17.93 15.94
N PHE A 110 -2.01 -16.88 15.77
CA PHE A 110 -3.10 -16.55 16.70
C PHE A 110 -4.25 -17.57 16.69
N LEU A 111 -4.46 -18.31 15.60
CA LEU A 111 -5.44 -19.39 15.55
C LEU A 111 -4.96 -20.63 16.33
N TRP A 112 -3.65 -20.89 16.29
CA TRP A 112 -3.06 -22.02 17.00
C TRP A 112 -2.97 -21.77 18.52
N GLN A 113 -2.89 -20.49 18.92
CA GLN A 113 -2.83 -20.04 20.31
C GLN A 113 -4.22 -19.80 20.92
#